data_AF-A0A7L0X8W8-F1
#
_entry.id   AF-A0A7L0X8W8-F1
#
_cell.length_a   1.000
_cell.length_b   1.000
_cell.length_c   1.000
_cell.angle_alpha   90.00
_cell.angle_beta   90.00
_cell.angle_gamma   90.00
#
_symmetry.space_group_name_H-M   'P 1'
#
loop_
_entity.id
_entity.type
_entity.pdbx_description
1 polymer ?
#
loop_
_entity_poly.entity_id
_entity_poly.type
_entity_poly.pdbx_seq_one_letter_code
_entity_poly.pdbx_strand_id
1 'polypeptide(L)'
;LLADPGADASLCGMAATGASGTNAVRYGTMRPNVLNLRVVLPDGRLLHTAGPRRQPRWVPGPGPCWAGQCWGCPCSPAHRRKRAAGYDLTSLFVGSEGTLGFLTQATLRLHPLPEATAATIASFP
;
A
#
# COMPACT_ATOMS: atom_id res chain seq x y z
N LEU A 1 1.65 12.43 1.75
CA LEU A 1 1.26 12.08 3.13
C LEU A 1 -0.18 11.59 3.08
N LEU A 2 -0.39 10.27 3.05
CA LEU A 2 -1.68 9.64 2.77
C LEU A 2 -2.53 9.42 4.03
N ALA A 3 -1.88 9.33 5.16
CA ALA A 3 -2.42 9.32 6.50
C ALA A 3 -1.26 9.81 7.36
N ASP A 4 -1.48 10.78 8.24
CA ASP A 4 -0.46 11.20 9.20
C ASP A 4 -0.23 10.01 10.14
N PRO A 5 0.92 9.33 10.08
CA PRO A 5 1.17 8.25 11.02
C PRO A 5 1.28 8.91 12.41
N GLY A 6 0.37 8.58 13.32
CA GLY A 6 0.65 8.77 14.74
C GLY A 6 2.00 8.10 15.04
N ALA A 7 2.81 8.73 15.88
CA ALA A 7 4.29 8.69 15.89
C ALA A 7 5.02 7.35 15.68
N ASP A 8 4.37 6.18 15.78
CA ASP A 8 4.95 4.85 15.61
C ASP A 8 4.10 3.87 14.75
N ALA A 9 3.10 4.38 14.01
CA ALA A 9 2.20 3.54 13.23
C ALA A 9 2.88 2.96 11.97
N SER A 10 2.90 1.63 11.86
CA SER A 10 3.40 0.95 10.66
C SER A 10 2.39 1.05 9.50
N LEU A 11 2.87 1.21 8.26
CA LEU A 11 2.01 1.24 7.06
C LEU A 11 1.15 -0.02 6.93
N CYS A 12 1.74 -1.17 7.27
CA CYS A 12 1.04 -2.46 7.31
C CYS A 12 -0.02 -2.49 8.41
N GLY A 13 0.26 -1.94 9.60
CA GLY A 13 -0.73 -1.81 10.67
C GLY A 13 -1.89 -0.89 10.28
N MET A 14 -1.61 0.26 9.67
CA MET A 14 -2.65 1.16 9.14
C MET A 14 -3.49 0.52 8.05
N ALA A 15 -2.88 -0.31 7.19
CA ALA A 15 -3.61 -1.10 6.20
C ALA A 15 -4.43 -2.20 6.87
N ALA A 16 -3.90 -2.88 7.90
CA ALA A 16 -4.60 -3.92 8.65
C ALA A 16 -5.84 -3.37 9.37
N THR A 17 -5.76 -2.18 9.98
CA THR A 17 -6.88 -1.58 10.73
C THR A 17 -7.78 -0.71 9.87
N GLY A 18 -7.42 -0.45 8.61
CA GLY A 18 -8.20 0.44 7.74
C GLY A 18 -8.17 1.89 8.20
N ALA A 19 -6.99 2.37 8.62
CA ALA A 19 -6.82 3.69 9.25
C ALA A 19 -7.45 4.85 8.44
N SER A 20 -7.98 5.82 9.19
CA SER A 20 -8.57 7.05 8.67
C SER A 20 -8.07 8.22 9.51
N GLY A 21 -7.30 9.13 8.90
CA GLY A 21 -6.79 10.34 9.56
C GLY A 21 -7.57 11.59 9.18
N THR A 22 -7.15 12.76 9.68
CA THR A 22 -7.67 14.09 9.32
C THR A 22 -7.62 14.35 7.80
N ASN A 23 -6.62 13.78 7.13
CA ASN A 23 -6.44 13.83 5.68
C ASN A 23 -7.38 12.91 4.88
N ALA A 24 -8.22 12.08 5.53
CA ALA A 24 -9.15 11.19 4.86
C ALA A 24 -10.25 11.93 4.08
N VAL A 25 -10.59 13.17 4.45
CA VAL A 25 -11.54 14.00 3.68
C VAL A 25 -11.00 14.31 2.29
N ARG A 26 -9.68 14.55 2.16
CA ARG A 26 -9.06 14.93 0.88
C ARG A 26 -8.60 13.73 0.04
N TYR A 27 -8.12 12.68 0.69
CA TYR A 27 -7.50 11.54 -0.01
C TYR A 27 -8.23 10.21 0.17
N GLY A 28 -9.32 10.18 0.93
CA GLY A 28 -10.01 8.95 1.33
C GLY A 28 -9.29 8.18 2.43
N THR A 29 -9.94 7.12 2.92
CA THR A 29 -9.38 6.22 3.94
C THR A 29 -8.26 5.33 3.36
N MET A 30 -7.66 4.45 4.18
CA MET A 30 -6.61 3.55 3.70
C MET A 30 -7.09 2.63 2.55
N ARG A 31 -8.36 2.21 2.58
CA ARG A 31 -8.96 1.24 1.63
C ARG A 31 -8.83 1.63 0.15
N PRO A 32 -9.27 2.81 -0.30
CA PRO A 32 -9.11 3.25 -1.70
C PRO A 32 -7.64 3.50 -2.11
N ASN A 33 -6.75 3.68 -1.13
CA ASN A 33 -5.38 4.04 -1.38
C ASN A 33 -4.42 2.84 -1.44
N VAL A 34 -4.82 1.68 -0.95
CA VAL A 34 -4.06 0.44 -1.06
C VAL A 34 -4.23 -0.17 -2.46
N LEU A 35 -3.12 -0.30 -3.18
CA LEU A 35 -3.08 -0.87 -4.53
C LEU A 35 -2.77 -2.37 -4.55
N ASN A 36 -1.92 -2.83 -3.62
CA ASN A 36 -1.48 -4.21 -3.51
C ASN A 36 -0.96 -4.47 -2.09
N LEU A 37 -1.18 -5.68 -1.60
CA LEU A 37 -0.69 -6.17 -0.31
C LEU A 37 0.02 -7.50 -0.50
N ARG A 38 1.14 -7.69 0.20
CA ARG A 38 1.79 -8.99 0.39
C ARG A 38 1.44 -9.49 1.80
N VAL A 39 0.72 -10.60 1.84
CA VAL A 39 0.25 -11.24 3.06
C VAL A 39 0.96 -12.58 3.23
N VAL A 40 1.46 -12.87 4.42
CA VAL A 40 1.86 -14.22 4.83
C VAL A 40 0.65 -14.87 5.48
N LEU A 41 0.14 -15.92 4.86
CA LEU A 41 -0.94 -16.74 5.40
C LEU A 41 -0.41 -17.62 6.55
N PRO A 42 -1.29 -18.15 7.43
CA PRO A 42 -0.86 -19.02 8.53
C PRO A 42 -0.21 -20.34 8.08
N ASP A 43 -0.44 -20.76 6.82
CA ASP A 43 0.25 -21.89 6.19
C ASP A 43 1.69 -21.54 5.73
N GLY A 44 2.13 -20.30 5.95
CA GLY A 44 3.44 -19.79 5.53
C GLY A 44 3.51 -19.36 4.06
N ARG A 45 2.41 -19.45 3.30
CA ARG A 45 2.41 -19.05 1.89
C ARG A 45 2.32 -17.54 1.74
N LEU A 46 3.00 -17.01 0.72
CA LEU A 46 2.96 -15.61 0.34
C LEU A 46 1.84 -15.34 -0.67
N LEU A 47 0.87 -14.53 -0.28
CA LEU A 47 -0.24 -14.10 -1.12
C LEU A 47 -0.05 -12.65 -1.58
N HIS A 48 -0.25 -12.42 -2.87
CA HIS A 48 -0.30 -11.08 -3.47
C HIS A 48 -1.71 -10.75 -3.94
N THR A 49 -2.33 -9.73 -3.36
CA THR A 49 -3.76 -9.42 -3.63
C THR A 49 -4.03 -8.88 -5.04
N ALA A 50 -3.07 -8.17 -5.65
CA ALA A 50 -3.20 -7.61 -7.01
C ALA A 50 -2.20 -8.21 -8.02
N GLY A 51 -1.63 -9.36 -7.70
CA GLY A 51 -0.66 -10.10 -8.54
C GLY A 51 0.81 -9.71 -8.31
N PRO A 52 1.75 -10.59 -8.70
CA PRO A 52 3.18 -10.43 -8.40
C PRO A 52 3.86 -9.31 -9.21
N ARG A 53 3.30 -8.90 -10.35
CA ARG A 53 3.89 -7.83 -11.21
C ARG A 53 3.77 -6.41 -10.65
N ARG A 54 3.08 -6.21 -9.52
CA ARG A 54 2.98 -4.91 -8.81
C ARG A 54 3.95 -4.79 -7.63
N GLN A 55 4.95 -5.68 -7.51
CA GLN A 55 5.95 -5.58 -6.45
C GLN A 55 6.79 -4.28 -6.63
N PRO A 56 6.97 -3.45 -5.59
CA PRO A 56 7.96 -2.38 -5.61
C PRO A 56 9.34 -2.96 -5.90
N ARG A 57 10.03 -2.32 -6.85
CA ARG A 57 11.33 -2.69 -7.43
C ARG A 57 12.51 -2.71 -6.42
N TRP A 58 12.23 -2.51 -5.14
CA TRP A 58 13.25 -2.33 -4.09
C TRP A 58 13.47 -3.58 -3.22
N VAL A 59 12.85 -4.72 -3.53
CA VAL A 59 13.19 -5.99 -2.85
C VAL A 59 14.45 -6.56 -3.49
N PRO A 60 15.57 -6.71 -2.76
CA PRO A 60 16.68 -7.51 -3.24
C PRO A 60 16.21 -8.97 -3.30
N GLY A 61 16.06 -9.51 -4.52
CA GLY A 61 15.82 -10.93 -4.70
C GLY A 61 17.08 -11.74 -4.33
N PRO A 62 16.94 -12.99 -3.87
CA PRO A 62 18.08 -13.88 -3.73
C PRO A 62 18.56 -14.29 -5.14
N GLY A 63 19.53 -13.56 -5.68
CA GLY A 63 20.16 -13.85 -6.97
C GLY A 63 21.36 -12.94 -7.22
N PRO A 64 22.45 -13.43 -7.85
CA PRO A 64 23.67 -12.66 -8.01
C PRO A 64 23.53 -11.67 -9.18
N CYS A 65 22.90 -10.52 -8.94
CA CYS A 65 22.80 -9.41 -9.91
C CYS A 65 24.03 -8.47 -9.89
N TRP A 66 25.11 -8.85 -9.20
CA TRP A 66 26.25 -7.96 -8.93
C TRP A 66 27.31 -7.90 -10.05
N ALA A 67 27.09 -8.58 -11.19
CA ALA A 67 28.05 -8.66 -12.30
C ALA A 67 27.64 -7.84 -13.54
N GLY A 68 27.36 -6.54 -13.36
CA GLY A 68 27.26 -5.60 -14.49
C GLY A 68 25.83 -5.20 -14.88
N GLN A 69 25.42 -4.05 -14.35
CA GLN A 69 24.53 -3.04 -14.94
C GLN A 69 23.84 -3.39 -16.29
N CYS A 70 22.53 -3.65 -16.21
CA CYS A 70 21.55 -3.04 -17.11
C CYS A 70 20.41 -2.49 -16.24
N TRP A 71 20.63 -1.25 -15.77
CA TRP A 71 19.57 -0.42 -15.20
C TRP A 71 18.58 -0.06 -16.33
N GLY A 72 17.48 -0.80 -16.38
CA GLY A 72 16.56 -0.82 -17.53
C GLY A 72 17.04 -1.89 -18.52
N CYS A 73 16.26 -2.88 -18.92
CA CYS A 73 14.81 -3.05 -19.02
C CYS A 73 14.55 -4.58 -19.16
N PRO A 74 13.31 -5.10 -19.05
CA PRO A 74 12.41 -4.90 -20.19
C PRO A 74 10.94 -4.67 -19.81
N CYS A 75 10.36 -3.72 -20.55
CA CYS A 75 9.00 -3.73 -21.06
C CYS A 75 7.88 -4.31 -20.18
N SER A 76 7.28 -3.45 -19.36
CA SER A 76 5.81 -3.38 -19.33
C SER A 76 5.44 -1.96 -18.97
N PRO A 77 4.72 -1.20 -19.82
CA PRO A 77 4.06 0.00 -19.35
C PRO A 77 3.13 -0.47 -18.23
N ALA A 78 3.31 0.02 -17.01
CA ALA A 78 2.34 -0.16 -15.93
C ALA A 78 1.10 0.69 -16.24
N HIS A 79 0.54 0.49 -17.43
CA HIS A 79 -0.80 0.90 -17.77
C HIS A 79 -1.71 0.19 -16.77
N ARG A 80 -2.55 0.98 -16.12
CA ARG A 80 -3.57 0.61 -15.14
C ARG A 80 -4.35 -0.62 -15.60
N ARG A 81 -3.80 -1.82 -15.36
CA ARG A 81 -4.51 -3.07 -15.64
C ARG A 81 -5.52 -3.25 -14.52
N LYS A 82 -6.79 -3.30 -14.96
CA LYS A 82 -7.96 -3.65 -14.15
C LYS A 82 -7.64 -4.88 -13.29
N ARG A 83 -8.14 -4.85 -12.05
CA ARG A 83 -8.09 -5.98 -11.12
C ARG A 83 -8.77 -7.17 -11.80
N ALA A 84 -8.01 -8.22 -12.12
CA ALA A 84 -8.49 -9.37 -12.90
C ALA A 84 -8.73 -10.63 -12.05
N ALA A 85 -8.60 -10.54 -10.72
CA ALA A 85 -9.11 -11.55 -9.81
C ALA A 85 -10.49 -11.06 -9.36
N GLY A 86 -11.56 -11.80 -9.67
CA GLY A 86 -12.96 -11.41 -9.47
C GLY A 86 -13.40 -11.13 -8.03
N TYR A 87 -12.48 -11.20 -7.06
CA TYR A 87 -12.69 -10.81 -5.67
C TYR A 87 -11.67 -9.76 -5.24
N ASP A 88 -12.14 -8.71 -4.57
CA ASP A 88 -11.26 -7.70 -4.00
C ASP A 88 -10.61 -8.21 -2.71
N LEU A 89 -9.64 -9.11 -2.86
CA LEU A 89 -8.86 -9.65 -1.75
C LEU A 89 -8.16 -8.52 -0.96
N THR A 90 -7.82 -7.41 -1.61
CA THR A 90 -7.24 -6.25 -0.91
C THR A 90 -8.22 -5.70 0.14
N SER A 91 -9.48 -5.49 -0.22
CA SER A 91 -10.51 -5.02 0.72
C SER A 91 -10.88 -6.02 1.81
N LEU A 92 -10.58 -7.31 1.61
CA LEU A 92 -10.73 -8.35 2.63
C LEU A 92 -9.61 -8.27 3.69
N PHE A 93 -8.36 -8.04 3.27
CA PHE A 93 -7.24 -7.90 4.20
C PHE A 93 -7.16 -6.50 4.85
N VAL A 94 -7.65 -5.46 4.18
CA VAL A 94 -7.75 -4.11 4.77
C VAL A 94 -8.91 -4.09 5.78
N GLY A 95 -8.59 -3.80 7.05
CA GLY A 95 -9.55 -3.89 8.15
C GLY A 95 -9.59 -5.26 8.84
N SER A 96 -8.70 -6.20 8.49
CA SER A 96 -8.61 -7.51 9.14
C SER A 96 -7.89 -7.49 10.49
N GLU A 97 -7.24 -6.38 10.86
CA GLU A 97 -6.42 -6.23 12.07
C GLU A 97 -5.30 -7.28 12.22
N GLY A 98 -4.97 -8.01 11.14
CA GLY A 98 -3.98 -9.10 11.14
C GLY A 98 -4.56 -10.49 11.40
N THR A 99 -5.88 -10.64 11.56
CA THR A 99 -6.54 -11.93 11.82
C THR A 99 -6.44 -12.91 10.66
N LEU A 100 -6.41 -12.41 9.43
CA LEU A 100 -6.35 -13.23 8.21
C LEU A 100 -4.92 -13.55 7.76
N GLY A 101 -3.91 -12.92 8.37
CA GLY A 101 -2.50 -13.11 8.03
C GLY A 101 -1.65 -11.86 8.24
N PHE A 102 -0.33 -12.03 8.15
CA PHE A 102 0.63 -10.96 8.42
C PHE A 102 0.95 -10.14 7.17
N LEU A 103 0.76 -8.81 7.25
CA LEU A 103 1.10 -7.89 6.18
C LEU A 103 2.59 -7.53 6.21
N THR A 104 3.35 -8.00 5.24
CA THR A 104 4.80 -7.75 5.16
C THR A 104 5.18 -6.64 4.19
N GLN A 105 4.27 -6.28 3.28
CA GLN A 105 4.53 -5.26 2.27
C GLN A 105 3.22 -4.64 1.78
N ALA A 106 3.20 -3.32 1.66
CA ALA A 106 2.06 -2.57 1.12
C ALA A 106 2.52 -1.70 -0.06
N THR A 107 1.73 -1.71 -1.14
CA THR A 107 1.88 -0.77 -2.27
C THR A 107 0.73 0.22 -2.19
N LEU A 108 1.06 1.49 -1.98
CA LEU A 108 0.09 2.56 -1.75
C LEU A 108 0.08 3.55 -2.92
N ARG A 109 -1.03 4.25 -3.10
CA ARG A 109 -1.08 5.45 -3.95
C ARG A 109 -0.35 6.58 -3.24
N LEU A 110 0.67 7.13 -3.89
CA LEU A 110 1.34 8.33 -3.42
C LEU A 110 0.61 9.56 -3.97
N HIS A 111 0.26 10.47 -3.07
CA HIS A 111 -0.26 11.78 -3.43
C HIS A 111 0.87 12.82 -3.39
N PRO A 112 0.86 13.80 -4.30
CA PRO A 112 1.85 14.86 -4.32
C PRO A 112 1.84 15.65 -3.01
N LEU A 113 3.00 16.19 -2.64
CA LEU A 113 3.13 17.03 -1.45
C LEU A 113 2.40 18.36 -1.72
N PRO A 114 1.49 18.81 -0.84
CA PRO A 114 0.85 20.11 -1.00
C PRO A 114 1.87 21.22 -0.80
N GLU A 115 1.89 22.18 -1.73
CA GLU A 115 2.79 23.35 -1.71
C GLU A 115 2.42 24.38 -0.61
N ALA A 116 1.18 24.35 -0.11
CA ALA A 116 0.75 25.12 1.05
C ALA A 116 -0.30 24.34 1.87
N THR A 117 -0.15 24.34 3.19
CA THR A 117 -1.13 23.78 4.14
C THR A 117 -1.60 24.90 5.06
N ALA A 118 -2.89 25.25 5.02
CA ALA A 118 -3.50 26.23 5.91
C ALA A 118 -4.61 25.55 6.73
N ALA A 119 -4.64 25.80 8.04
CA ALA A 119 -5.66 25.31 8.95
C ALA A 119 -6.39 26.50 9.59
N THR A 120 -7.73 26.50 9.52
CA THR A 120 -8.58 27.51 10.15
C THR A 120 -9.40 26.86 11.26
N ILE A 121 -9.45 27.49 12.42
CA ILE A 121 -10.25 27.03 13.56
C ILE A 121 -11.53 27.87 13.58
N ALA A 122 -12.68 27.22 13.61
CA ALA A 122 -13.99 27.88 13.75
C ALA A 122 -14.67 27.36 15.02
N SER A 123 -15.10 28.28 15.87
CA SER A 123 -15.85 28.00 17.11
C SER A 123 -17.32 28.34 16.88
N PHE A 124 -18.23 27.41 17.16
CA PHE A 124 -19.68 27.64 17.11
C PHE A 124 -20.24 27.86 18.52
N PRO A 125 -21.16 28.84 18.73
CA PRO A 125 -21.73 29.16 20.04
C PRO A 125 -22.71 28.11 20.55
#